data_AF-A0A7W1R7A6-F1
#
_entry.id   AF-A0A7W1R7A6-F1
#
_cell.length_a   1.000
_cell.length_b   1.000
_cell.length_c   1.000
_cell.angle_alpha   90.00
_cell.angle_beta   90.00
_cell.angle_gamma   90.00
#
_symmetry.space_group_name_H-M   'P 1'
#
loop_
_entity.id
_entity.type
_entity.pdbx_description
1 polymer ?
#
loop_
_entity_poly.entity_id
_entity_poly.type
_entity_poly.pdbx_seq_one_letter_code
_entity_poly.pdbx_strand_id
1 'polypeptide(L)' 'MLIGQVADALGIPTRTIRFYERKGLVPEPQRADNGYRVYDNTTLARLGFIRSAQAAGLTLAEIASI' A
#
# COMPACT_ATOMS: atom_id res chain seq x y z
N MET A 1 1.82 11.63 -2.64
CA MET A 1 1.84 11.54 -1.16
C MET A 1 3.12 10.82 -0.73
N LEU A 2 3.72 11.22 0.39
CA LEU A 2 4.83 10.48 1.01
C LEU A 2 4.30 9.30 1.82
N ILE A 3 5.16 8.33 2.14
CA ILE A 3 4.75 7.11 2.87
C ILE A 3 4.11 7.41 4.23
N GLY A 4 4.54 8.46 4.93
CA GLY A 4 3.94 8.91 6.19
C GLY A 4 2.50 9.35 6.01
N GLN A 5 2.23 10.16 4.98
CA GLN A 5 0.87 10.63 4.67
C GLN A 5 -0.06 9.48 4.31
N VAL A 6 0.43 8.46 3.61
CA VAL A 6 -0.34 7.25 3.28
C VAL A 6 -0.61 6.41 4.53
N ALA A 7 0.39 6.28 5.40
CA ALA A 7 0.26 5.59 6.69
C ALA A 7 -0.80 6.26 7.57
N ASP A 8 -0.75 7.58 7.69
CA ASP A 8 -1.72 8.36 8.46
C ASP A 8 -3.12 8.25 7.87
N ALA A 9 -3.25 8.38 6.54
CA ALA A 9 -4.54 8.30 5.86
C ALA A 9 -5.24 6.94 6.02
N LEU A 10 -4.47 5.85 6.15
CA LEU A 10 -5.00 4.49 6.29
C LEU A 10 -4.96 3.95 7.73
N GLY A 11 -4.39 4.70 8.67
CA GLY A 11 -4.16 4.25 10.04
C GLY A 11 -3.27 3.00 10.12
N ILE A 12 -2.22 2.91 9.27
CA ILE A 12 -1.34 1.75 9.22
C ILE A 12 0.13 2.14 9.37
N PRO A 13 0.98 1.30 10.00
CA PRO A 13 2.41 1.56 10.03
C PRO A 13 3.01 1.63 8.63
N THR A 14 3.97 2.53 8.42
CA THR A 14 4.75 2.61 7.17
C THR A 14 5.45 1.29 6.82
N ARG A 15 5.82 0.49 7.84
CA ARG A 15 6.36 -0.88 7.66
C ARG A 15 5.39 -1.80 6.92
N THR A 16 4.09 -1.66 7.15
CA THR A 16 3.04 -2.46 6.49
C THR A 16 2.95 -2.10 5.01
N ILE A 17 3.01 -0.81 4.67
CA ILE A 17 3.04 -0.35 3.27
C ILE A 17 4.25 -0.95 2.55
N ARG A 18 5.44 -0.82 3.13
CA ARG A 18 6.67 -1.41 2.56
C ARG A 18 6.61 -2.93 2.47
N PHE A 19 5.90 -3.59 3.39
CA PHE A 19 5.72 -5.03 3.36
C PHE A 19 4.86 -5.46 2.17
N TYR A 20 3.76 -4.76 1.90
CA TYR A 20 2.91 -5.02 0.74
C TYR A 20 3.65 -4.72 -0.59
N GLU A 21 4.44 -3.65 -0.66
CA GLU A 21 5.34 -3.39 -1.81
C GLU A 21 6.28 -4.57 -2.06
N ARG A 22 7.01 -5.03 -1.02
CA ARG A 22 7.94 -6.17 -1.16
C ARG A 22 7.24 -7.48 -1.55
N LYS A 23 5.94 -7.58 -1.31
CA LYS A 23 5.11 -8.72 -1.70
C LYS A 23 4.46 -8.53 -3.08
N GLY A 24 4.70 -7.42 -3.76
CA GLY A 24 4.12 -7.10 -5.07
C GLY A 24 2.62 -6.82 -5.04
N LEU A 25 2.05 -6.57 -3.85
CA LEU A 25 0.60 -6.35 -3.68
C LEU A 25 0.15 -4.94 -4.06
N VAL A 26 1.12 -4.04 -4.15
CA VAL A 26 0.96 -2.61 -4.46
C VAL A 26 2.00 -2.28 -5.51
N PRO A 27 1.67 -1.45 -6.52
CA PRO A 27 2.63 -1.01 -7.51
C PRO A 27 3.86 -0.38 -6.87
N GLU A 28 5.03 -0.55 -7.49
CA GLU A 28 6.21 0.17 -7.03
C GLU A 28 5.99 1.68 -7.19
N PRO A 29 6.13 2.48 -6.13
CA PRO A 29 5.88 3.91 -6.20
C PRO A 29 6.91 4.61 -7.07
N GLN A 30 6.44 5.62 -7.79
CA GLN A 30 7.32 6.51 -8.52
C GLN A 30 8.26 7.25 -7.55
N ARG A 31 9.39 7.69 -8.08
CA ARG A 31 10.31 8.57 -7.34
C ARG A 31 10.12 9.99 -7.83
N ALA A 32 9.96 10.93 -6.90
CA ALA A 32 10.03 12.34 -7.20
C ALA A 32 11.48 12.77 -7.47
N ASP A 33 11.67 13.97 -8.01
CA ASP A 33 12.99 14.52 -8.37
C ASP A 33 13.96 14.61 -7.19
N ASN A 34 13.44 14.68 -5.96
CA ASN A 34 14.21 14.66 -4.72
C ASN A 34 14.55 13.24 -4.22
N GLY A 35 14.25 12.20 -5.00
CA GLY A 35 14.55 10.80 -4.72
C GLY A 35 13.56 10.09 -3.78
N TYR A 36 12.59 10.80 -3.20
CA TYR A 36 11.57 10.21 -2.34
C TYR A 36 10.54 9.41 -3.14
N ARG A 37 10.08 8.32 -2.53
CA ARG A 37 8.92 7.56 -3.05
C ARG A 37 7.65 8.38 -2.90
N VAL A 38 6.92 8.51 -3.99
CA VAL A 38 5.61 9.15 -4.03
C VAL A 38 4.54 8.13 -4.40
N TYR A 39 3.50 8.16 -3.59
CA TYR A 39 2.31 7.33 -3.71
C TYR A 39 1.17 8.19 -4.25
N ASP A 40 0.45 7.64 -5.20
CA ASP A 40 -0.73 8.26 -5.79
C ASP A 40 -2.01 7.73 -5.12
N ASN A 41 -3.15 8.26 -5.58
CA ASN A 41 -4.45 7.81 -5.07
C ASN A 41 -4.76 6.36 -5.43
N THR A 42 -4.20 5.82 -6.52
CA THR A 42 -4.40 4.42 -6.89
C THR A 42 -3.74 3.47 -5.89
N THR A 43 -2.55 3.83 -5.41
CA THR A 43 -1.87 3.13 -4.32
C THR A 43 -2.71 3.17 -3.04
N LEU A 44 -3.26 4.34 -2.69
CA LEU A 44 -4.11 4.50 -1.50
C LEU A 44 -5.35 3.59 -1.58
N ALA A 45 -6.01 3.54 -2.74
CA ALA A 45 -7.16 2.68 -2.99
C ALA A 45 -6.81 1.19 -2.89
N ARG A 46 -5.69 0.75 -3.48
CA ARG A 46 -5.25 -0.65 -3.40
C ARG A 46 -4.91 -1.05 -1.97
N LEU A 47 -4.24 -0.19 -1.21
CA LEU A 47 -3.95 -0.43 0.20
C LEU A 47 -5.22 -0.51 1.05
N GLY A 48 -6.20 0.37 0.81
CA GLY A 48 -7.51 0.30 1.45
C GLY A 48 -8.23 -1.01 1.14
N PHE A 49 -8.23 -1.43 -0.13
CA PHE A 49 -8.79 -2.72 -0.57
C PHE A 49 -8.14 -3.91 0.16
N ILE A 50 -6.81 -3.97 0.21
CA ILE A 50 -6.08 -5.04 0.91
C ILE A 50 -6.55 -5.13 2.37
N ARG A 51 -6.74 -3.99 3.05
CA ARG A 51 -7.16 -3.96 4.46
C ARG A 51 -8.59 -4.47 4.63
N SER A 52 -9.51 -4.03 3.79
CA SER A 52 -10.90 -4.51 3.81
C SER A 52 -11.00 -6.00 3.51
N ALA A 53 -10.22 -6.50 2.54
CA ALA A 53 -10.19 -7.92 2.20
C ALA A 53 -9.61 -8.78 3.34
N GLN A 54 -8.54 -8.32 4.01
CA GLN A 54 -8.01 -8.99 5.20
C GLN A 54 -9.02 -9.01 6.35
N ALA A 55 -9.77 -7.92 6.56
CA ALA A 55 -10.83 -7.87 7.57
C ALA A 55 -11.99 -8.83 7.23
N ALA A 56 -12.22 -9.12 5.95
CA ALA A 56 -13.16 -10.13 5.47
C ALA A 56 -12.63 -11.57 5.53
N GLY A 57 -11.38 -11.78 5.99
CA GLY A 57 -10.78 -13.10 6.18
C GLY A 57 -9.91 -13.58 5.02
N LEU A 58 -9.69 -12.77 3.97
CA LEU A 58 -8.80 -13.16 2.88
C LEU A 58 -7.33 -13.10 3.31
N THR A 59 -6.58 -14.07 2.85
CA THR A 59 -5.12 -14.10 2.92
C THR A 59 -4.52 -13.15 1.87
N LEU A 60 -3.27 -12.74 2.10
CA LEU A 60 -2.55 -11.93 1.12
C LEU A 60 -2.33 -12.64 -0.23
N ALA A 61 -2.27 -13.97 -0.22
CA ALA A 61 -2.14 -14.75 -1.45
C ALA A 61 -3.42 -14.68 -2.28
N GLU A 62 -4.59 -14.81 -1.64
CA GLU A 62 -5.88 -14.65 -2.32
C GLU A 62 -6.05 -13.23 -2.85
N ILE A 63 -5.68 -12.21 -2.05
CA ILE A 63 -5.74 -10.81 -2.48
C ILE A 63 -4.82 -10.53 -3.68
N ALA A 64 -3.66 -11.21 -3.77
CA ALA A 64 -2.75 -11.06 -4.91
C ALA A 64 -3.34 -11.60 -6.22
N SER A 65 -4.31 -12.52 -6.14
CA SER A 65 -4.99 -13.11 -7.30
C SER A 65 -6.22 -12.33 -7.79
N ILE A 66 -6.55 -11.21 -7.13
CA ILE A 66 -7.62 -10.27 -7.48
C ILE A 66 -7.03 -9.04 -8.16
#